data_AF-A0A972XZJ5-F1
#
_entry.id   AF-A0A972XZJ5-F1
#
_cell.length_a   1.000
_cell.length_b   1.000
_cell.length_c   1.000
_cell.angle_alpha   90.00
_cell.angle_beta   90.00
_cell.angle_gamma   90.00
#
_symmetry.space_group_name_H-M   'P 1'
#
loop_
_entity.id
_entity.type
_entity.pdbx_description
1 polymer ?
#
loop_
_entity_poly.entity_id
_entity_poly.type
_entity_poly.pdbx_seq_one_letter_code
_entity_poly.pdbx_strand_id
1 'polypeptide(L)' 'RGSNPYNLQLSKRRAASTMKYLISSGISSSRLTSQGYGENQPIIDCLSKECTDDEHELNRRIEFIIVEK' A
#
# COMPACT_ATOMS: atom_id res chain seq x y z
N ARG A 1 -8.67 4.07 -13.86
CA ARG A 1 -8.32 3.97 -12.41
C ARG A 1 -9.56 4.24 -11.58
N GLY A 2 -9.56 3.87 -10.29
CA GLY A 2 -10.67 4.17 -9.39
C GLY A 2 -10.65 5.61 -8.89
N SER A 3 -11.70 6.04 -8.19
CA SER A 3 -11.72 7.34 -7.50
C SER A 3 -10.80 7.36 -6.28
N ASN A 4 -10.40 8.54 -5.80
CA ASN A 4 -9.54 8.66 -4.61
C ASN A 4 -10.09 7.92 -3.37
N PRO A 5 -11.40 8.03 -3.02
CA PRO A 5 -11.95 7.25 -1.91
C PRO A 5 -11.88 5.74 -2.13
N TYR A 6 -12.11 5.30 -3.36
CA TYR A 6 -12.03 3.88 -3.73
C TYR A 6 -10.59 3.37 -3.61
N ASN A 7 -9.61 4.09 -4.16
CA ASN A 7 -8.19 3.71 -4.11
C ASN A 7 -7.65 3.71 -2.67
N LEU A 8 -8.11 4.66 -1.84
CA LEU A 8 -7.80 4.65 -0.42
C LEU A 8 -8.31 3.38 0.27
N GLN A 9 -9.59 3.01 0.07
CA GLN A 9 -10.14 1.77 0.62
C GLN A 9 -9.46 0.51 0.06
N LEU A 10 -9.10 0.52 -1.22
CA LEU A 10 -8.37 -0.59 -1.86
C LEU A 10 -6.99 -0.77 -1.24
N SER A 11 -6.23 0.31 -1.06
CA SER A 11 -4.90 0.25 -0.42
C SER A 11 -4.98 -0.25 1.02
N LYS A 12 -5.98 0.19 1.81
CA LYS A 12 -6.23 -0.31 3.17
C LYS A 12 -6.49 -1.82 3.18
N ARG A 13 -7.32 -2.31 2.25
CA ARG A 13 -7.59 -3.76 2.11
C ARG A 13 -6.34 -4.55 1.75
N ARG A 14 -5.50 -4.05 0.83
CA ARG A 14 -4.23 -4.68 0.45
C ARG A 14 -3.24 -4.76 1.62
N ALA A 15 -3.06 -3.66 2.35
CA ALA A 15 -2.21 -3.62 3.53
C ALA A 15 -2.69 -4.58 4.62
N ALA A 16 -4.00 -4.60 4.91
CA ALA A 16 -4.60 -5.52 5.87
C ALA A 16 -4.46 -6.99 5.45
N SER A 17 -4.61 -7.30 4.16
CA SER A 17 -4.42 -8.67 3.63
C SER A 17 -2.97 -9.14 3.81
N THR A 18 -2.00 -8.25 3.55
CA THR A 18 -0.58 -8.55 3.73
C THR A 18 -0.26 -8.80 5.20
N MET A 19 -0.77 -7.95 6.11
CA MET A 19 -0.63 -8.14 7.55
C MET A 19 -1.24 -9.48 8.01
N LYS A 20 -2.43 -9.84 7.53
CA LYS A 20 -3.07 -11.13 7.85
C LYS A 20 -2.20 -12.31 7.43
N TYR A 21 -1.59 -12.25 6.23
CA TYR A 21 -0.69 -13.29 5.75
C TYR A 21 0.57 -13.43 6.63
N LEU A 22 1.16 -12.32 7.05
CA LEU A 22 2.31 -12.34 7.97
C LEU A 22 1.94 -12.93 9.33
N ILE A 23 0.75 -12.62 9.85
CA ILE A 23 0.25 -13.20 11.09
C ILE A 23 0.04 -14.71 10.94
N SER A 24 -0.59 -15.17 9.85
CA SER A 24 -0.75 -16.60 9.59
C SER A 24 0.58 -17.33 9.40
N SER A 25 1.64 -16.59 9.02
CA SER A 25 3.00 -17.11 8.91
C SER A 25 3.78 -17.08 10.24
N GLY A 26 3.11 -16.74 11.36
CA GLY A 26 3.67 -16.82 12.71
C GLY A 26 4.21 -15.50 13.28
N ILE A 27 4.09 -14.38 12.58
CA ILE A 27 4.51 -13.08 13.12
C ILE A 27 3.42 -12.55 14.06
N SER A 28 3.78 -12.26 15.32
CA SER A 28 2.84 -11.68 16.28
C SER A 28 2.22 -10.38 15.75
N SER A 29 0.89 -10.26 15.84
CA SER A 29 0.14 -9.07 15.44
C SER A 29 0.60 -7.81 16.18
N SER A 30 1.08 -7.94 17.42
CA SER A 30 1.61 -6.82 18.21
C SER A 30 2.88 -6.19 17.64
N ARG A 31 3.55 -6.85 16.67
CA ARG A 31 4.74 -6.34 15.97
C ARG A 31 4.40 -5.63 14.65
N LEU A 32 3.14 -5.63 14.23
CA LEU A 32 2.74 -5.23 12.89
C LEU A 32 1.72 -4.10 12.95
N THR A 33 1.90 -3.11 12.08
CA THR A 33 0.93 -2.04 11.80
C THR A 33 0.69 -2.01 10.29
N SER A 34 -0.55 -1.87 9.86
CA SER A 34 -0.90 -1.76 8.44
C SER A 34 -1.56 -0.43 8.14
N GLN A 35 -1.08 0.29 7.12
CA GLN A 35 -1.64 1.57 6.67
C GLN A 35 -1.82 1.56 5.15
N GLY A 36 -2.91 2.14 4.66
CA GLY A 36 -3.17 2.34 3.23
C GLY A 36 -3.22 3.83 2.88
N TYR A 37 -2.46 4.25 1.88
CA TYR A 37 -2.30 5.65 1.46
C TYR A 37 -3.08 6.03 0.20
N GLY A 38 -3.74 5.08 -0.46
CA GLY A 38 -4.33 5.30 -1.78
C GLY A 38 -3.25 5.72 -2.78
N GLU A 39 -3.54 6.74 -3.59
CA GLU A 39 -2.60 7.29 -4.58
C GLU A 39 -1.82 8.50 -4.03
N ASN A 40 -1.92 8.81 -2.73
CA ASN A 40 -1.37 10.04 -2.14
C ASN A 40 0.14 9.99 -1.85
N GLN A 41 0.79 8.83 -2.04
CA GLN A 41 2.23 8.64 -1.81
C GLN A 41 2.88 7.91 -3.01
N PRO A 42 2.86 8.52 -4.20
CA PRO A 42 3.41 7.89 -5.39
C PRO A 42 4.96 7.88 -5.36
N ILE A 43 5.57 6.84 -5.93
CA ILE A 43 7.00 6.85 -6.30
C ILE A 43 7.17 7.67 -7.59
N ILE A 44 6.33 7.41 -8.58
CA ILE A 44 6.31 8.16 -9.84
C ILE A 44 5.13 9.11 -9.80
N ASP A 45 5.39 10.40 -9.95
CA ASP A 45 4.35 11.43 -9.94
C ASP A 45 3.39 11.28 -11.13
N CYS A 46 2.31 10.55 -10.88
CA CYS A 46 1.19 10.36 -11.80
C CYS A 46 -0.08 11.09 -11.32
N LEU A 47 0.06 11.98 -10.34
CA LEU A 47 -1.02 12.86 -9.89
C LEU A 47 -1.03 14.16 -10.70
N SER A 48 0.14 14.65 -11.07
CA SER A 48 0.29 15.88 -11.86
C SER A 48 0.60 15.64 -13.34
N LYS A 49 0.92 14.39 -13.73
CA LYS A 49 1.34 14.02 -15.08
C LYS A 49 0.64 12.77 -15.58
N GLU A 50 0.52 12.67 -16.90
CA GLU A 50 0.20 11.43 -17.58
C GLU A 50 1.35 10.44 -17.41
N CYS A 51 1.01 9.23 -17.02
CA CYS A 51 1.96 8.15 -16.76
C CYS A 51 1.56 6.93 -17.59
N THR A 52 2.57 6.18 -18.00
CA THR A 52 2.45 4.88 -18.67
C THR A 52 1.91 3.82 -17.73
N ASP A 53 1.38 2.72 -18.28
CA ASP A 53 0.86 1.62 -17.47
C ASP A 53 1.93 0.99 -16.56
N ASP A 54 3.19 0.95 -17.04
CA ASP A 54 4.35 0.49 -16.29
C ASP A 54 4.66 1.39 -15.08
N GLU A 55 4.67 2.72 -15.27
CA GLU A 55 4.85 3.68 -14.16
C GLU A 55 3.74 3.56 -13.12
N HIS A 56 2.52 3.26 -13.57
CA HIS A 56 1.41 3.01 -12.66
C HIS A 56 1.52 1.68 -11.93
N GLU A 57 2.15 0.65 -12.52
CA GLU A 57 2.44 -0.61 -11.82
C GLU A 57 3.47 -0.38 -10.71
N LEU A 58 4.50 0.45 -10.96
CA LEU A 58 5.46 0.82 -9.91
C LEU A 58 4.79 1.46 -8.68
N ASN A 59 3.73 2.24 -8.91
CA ASN A 59 2.95 2.83 -7.81
C ASN A 59 2.04 1.82 -7.08
N ARG A 60 1.69 0.67 -7.69
CA ARG A 60 0.87 -0.40 -7.09
C ARG A 60 1.70 -1.35 -6.20
N ARG A 61 2.25 -0.81 -5.12
CA ARG A 61 3.19 -1.53 -4.24
C ARG A 61 2.72 -1.65 -2.80
N ILE A 62 3.44 -2.49 -2.05
CA ILE A 62 3.42 -2.53 -0.57
C ILE A 62 4.87 -2.31 -0.11
N GLU A 63 5.05 -1.46 0.89
CA GLU A 63 6.35 -1.20 1.52
C GLU A 63 6.37 -1.76 2.94
N PHE A 64 7.56 -2.20 3.37
CA PHE A 64 7.80 -2.68 4.73
C PHE A 64 8.84 -1.78 5.39
N ILE A 65 8.47 -1.19 6.53
CA ILE A 65 9.33 -0.32 7.32
C ILE A 65 9.60 -1.02 8.65
N ILE A 66 10.87 -1.29 8.95
CA ILE A 66 11.28 -1.84 10.24
C ILE A 66 11.50 -0.67 11.19
N VAL A 67 10.81 -0.70 12.34
CA VAL A 67 10.88 0.34 13.36
C VAL A 67 11.48 -0.21 14.64
N GLU A 68 12.23 0.61 15.37
CA GLU A 68 12.64 0.31 16.74
C GLU A 68 11.48 0.59 17.71
N LYS A 69 11.40 -0.19 18.79
CA LYS A 69 10.40 -0.03 19.85
C LYS A 69 11.07 0.32 21.16
#